data_AF-A0A355S0U1-F1
#
_entry.id   AF-A0A355S0U1-F1
#
_cell.length_a   1.000
_cell.length_b   1.000
_cell.length_c   1.000
_cell.angle_alpha   90.00
_cell.angle_beta   90.00
_cell.angle_gamma   90.00
#
_symmetry.space_group_name_H-M   'P 1'
#
loop_
_entity.id
_entity.type
_entity.pdbx_description
1 polymer ?
#
loop_
_entity_poly.entity_id
_entity_poly.type
_entity_poly.pdbx_seq_one_letter_code
_entity_poly.pdbx_strand_id
1 'polypeptide(L)' 'GAAGISAFPMSARVMQKLAQKEDPSNFILMQAIGSNVAGQVGSVLAGGIIVALLSGML' A
#
# COMPACT_ATOMS: atom_id res chain seq x y z
N GLY A 1 4.31 -5.96 -2.65
CA GLY A 1 3.44 -6.45 -3.74
C GLY A 1 2.30 -5.49 -3.99
N ALA A 2 1.29 -5.85 -4.79
CA ALA A 2 0.17 -4.97 -5.14
C ALA A 2 -0.67 -4.45 -3.94
N ALA A 3 -0.65 -5.17 -2.81
CA ALA A 3 -1.24 -4.72 -1.55
C ALA A 3 -0.67 -3.38 -1.03
N GLY A 4 0.54 -3.00 -1.48
CA GLY A 4 1.20 -1.75 -1.09
C GLY A 4 0.74 -0.51 -1.85
N ILE A 5 -0.19 -0.63 -2.80
CA ILE A 5 -0.82 0.54 -3.41
C ILE A 5 -1.59 1.32 -2.32
N SER A 6 -1.38 2.63 -2.30
CA SER A 6 -1.93 3.61 -1.36
C SER A 6 -3.45 3.79 -1.53
N ALA A 7 -4.21 2.74 -1.25
CA ALA A 7 -5.66 2.69 -1.30
C ALA A 7 -6.18 1.95 -0.06
N PHE A 8 -5.99 2.55 1.11
CA PHE A 8 -6.29 1.92 2.39
C PHE A 8 -7.80 1.93 2.71
N PRO A 9 -8.40 0.82 3.18
CA PRO A 9 -7.87 -0.55 3.30
C PRO A 9 -8.17 -1.44 2.07
N MET A 10 -8.66 -0.85 0.98
CA MET A 10 -9.24 -1.58 -0.16
C MET A 10 -8.22 -2.46 -0.89
N SER A 11 -7.00 -1.98 -1.15
CA SER A 11 -6.01 -2.77 -1.91
C SER A 11 -5.64 -4.07 -1.18
N ALA A 12 -5.47 -4.05 0.16
CA ALA A 12 -5.28 -5.27 0.95
C ALA A 12 -6.48 -6.24 0.87
N ARG A 13 -7.72 -5.72 0.86
CA ARG A 13 -8.94 -6.54 0.73
C ARG A 13 -9.08 -7.16 -0.66
N VAL A 14 -8.73 -6.42 -1.72
CA VAL A 14 -8.74 -6.95 -3.10
C VAL A 14 -7.71 -8.06 -3.25
N MET A 15 -6.51 -7.89 -2.67
CA MET A 15 -5.50 -8.94 -2.68
C MET A 15 -5.93 -10.17 -1.87
N GLN A 16 -6.58 -10.01 -0.72
CA GLN A 16 -7.17 -11.13 0.02
C GLN A 16 -8.21 -11.89 -0.83
N LYS A 17 -9.08 -11.18 -1.56
CA LYS A 17 -10.06 -11.82 -2.45
C LYS A 17 -9.40 -12.58 -3.59
N LEU A 18 -8.30 -12.06 -4.13
CA LEU A 18 -7.56 -12.75 -5.20
C LEU A 18 -6.84 -13.99 -4.65
N ALA A 19 -6.19 -13.88 -3.49
CA ALA A 19 -5.54 -14.99 -2.81
C ALA A 19 -6.53 -16.14 -2.52
N GLN A 20 -7.74 -15.83 -2.07
CA GLN A 20 -8.78 -16.85 -1.85
C GLN A 20 -9.35 -17.48 -3.11
N LYS A 21 -9.27 -16.79 -4.26
CA LYS A 21 -9.66 -17.39 -5.54
C LYS A 21 -8.65 -18.42 -6.01
N GLU A 22 -7.37 -18.21 -5.72
CA GLU A 22 -6.29 -19.14 -6.05
C GLU A 22 -6.18 -20.28 -5.03
N ASP A 23 -6.25 -19.96 -3.74
CA ASP A 23 -6.24 -20.90 -2.63
C ASP A 23 -7.20 -20.43 -1.52
N PRO A 24 -8.36 -21.10 -1.34
CA PRO A 24 -9.35 -20.75 -0.32
C PRO A 24 -8.83 -20.77 1.13
N SER A 25 -7.74 -21.50 1.39
CA SER A 25 -7.11 -21.58 2.71
C SER A 25 -6.10 -20.47 2.99
N ASN A 26 -5.78 -19.65 1.98
CA ASN A 26 -4.77 -18.60 2.08
C ASN A 26 -5.36 -17.28 2.60
N PHE A 27 -4.99 -16.90 3.82
CA PHE A 27 -5.43 -15.67 4.48
C PHE A 27 -4.24 -14.74 4.69
N ILE A 28 -4.14 -13.74 3.81
CA ILE A 28 -3.06 -12.76 3.79
C ILE A 28 -3.49 -11.37 4.29
N LEU A 29 -4.77 -11.16 4.59
CA LEU A 29 -5.30 -9.82 4.88
C LEU A 29 -4.52 -9.11 6.00
N MET A 30 -4.23 -9.79 7.11
CA MET A 30 -3.54 -9.18 8.25
C MET A 30 -2.11 -8.75 7.91
N GLN A 31 -1.41 -9.54 7.11
CA GLN A 31 -0.07 -9.28 6.62
C GLN A 31 -0.08 -8.19 5.54
N ALA A 32 -1.06 -8.23 4.64
CA ALA A 32 -1.24 -7.30 3.53
C ALA A 32 -1.58 -5.88 4.00
N ILE A 33 -2.27 -5.74 5.15
CA ILE A 33 -2.57 -4.44 5.76
C ILE A 33 -1.27 -3.69 6.09
N GLY A 34 -0.25 -4.35 6.62
CA GLY A 34 1.05 -3.72 6.90
C GLY A 34 1.69 -3.16 5.62
N SER A 35 1.65 -3.91 4.53
CA SER A 35 2.13 -3.42 3.22
C SER A 35 1.32 -2.21 2.73
N ASN A 36 0.01 -2.18 2.95
CA ASN A 36 -0.85 -1.08 2.52
C ASN A 36 -0.56 0.22 3.30
N VAL A 37 -0.36 0.10 4.61
CA VAL A 37 0.07 1.23 5.47
C VAL A 37 1.41 1.78 5.02
N ALA A 38 2.38 0.92 4.70
CA ALA A 38 3.67 1.35 4.15
C ALA A 38 3.51 2.14 2.84
N GLY A 39 2.54 1.77 1.99
CA GLY A 39 2.18 2.51 0.79
C GLY A 39 1.75 3.95 1.07
N GLN A 40 0.85 4.15 2.05
CA GLN A 40 0.40 5.49 2.46
C GLN A 40 1.55 6.35 2.97
N VAL A 41 2.43 5.79 3.80
CA VAL A 41 3.61 6.50 4.32
C VAL A 41 4.57 6.87 3.18
N GLY A 42 4.83 5.92 2.26
CA GLY A 42 5.66 6.15 1.08
C GLY A 42 5.12 7.27 0.19
N SER A 43 3.81 7.34 -0.01
CA SER A 43 3.18 8.41 -0.81
C SER A 43 3.34 9.80 -0.16
N VAL A 44 3.20 9.90 1.17
CA VAL A 44 3.44 11.17 1.87
C VAL A 44 4.90 11.58 1.81
N LEU A 45 5.83 10.63 1.98
CA LEU A 45 7.26 10.90 1.86
C LEU A 45 7.63 11.37 0.45
N ALA A 46 7.15 10.67 -0.59
CA ALA A 46 7.37 11.06 -1.97
C ALA A 46 6.79 12.44 -2.27
N GLY A 47 5.57 12.72 -1.83
CA GLY A 47 4.95 14.03 -1.95
C GLY A 47 5.74 15.13 -1.24
N GLY A 48 6.22 14.87 -0.01
CA GLY A 48 7.04 15.79 0.75
C GLY A 48 8.37 16.11 0.08
N ILE A 49 9.05 15.11 -0.48
CA ILE A 49 10.29 15.30 -1.24
C ILE A 49 10.03 16.14 -2.48
N ILE A 50 8.96 15.85 -3.24
CA ILE A 50 8.60 16.62 -4.43
C ILE A 50 8.34 18.08 -4.07
N VAL A 51 7.57 18.34 -3.01
CA VAL A 51 7.32 19.71 -2.54
C VAL A 51 8.63 20.39 -2.14
N ALA A 52 9.50 19.72 -1.37
CA ALA A 52 10.78 20.30 -0.94
C ALA A 52 11.69 20.68 -2.12
N LEU A 53 11.76 19.82 -3.15
CA LEU A 53 12.51 20.07 -4.38
C LEU A 53 11.92 21.25 -5.17
N LEU A 54 10.59 21.34 -5.27
CA LEU A 54 9.92 22.45 -5.98
C LEU A 54 10.00 23.78 -5.21
N SER A 55 10.01 23.72 -3.88
CA SER A 55 10.14 24.89 -3.00
C SER A 55 11.57 25.43 -2.90
N GLY A 56 12.56 24.82 -3.58
CA GLY A 56 13.95 25.27 -3.57
C GLY A 56 14.67 25.06 -2.23
N MET A 57 14.16 24.16 -1.40
CA MET A 57 14.72 23.86 -0.08
C MET A 57 15.77 22.74 -0.11
N LEU A 58 16.01 22.17 -1.30
CA LEU A 58 17.05 21.22 -1.72
C LEU A 58 17.68 21.74 -3.01
#